data_AF-M0M8C4-F1
#
_entry.id   AF-M0M8C4-F1
#
_cell.length_a   1.000
_cell.length_b   1.000
_cell.length_c   1.000
_cell.angle_alpha   90.00
_cell.angle_beta   90.00
_cell.angle_gamma   90.00
#
_symmetry.space_group_name_H-M   'P 1'
#
loop_
_entity.id
_entity.type
_entity.pdbx_description
1 polymer ?
#
loop_
_entity_poly.entity_id
_entity_poly.type
_entity_poly.pdbx_seq_one_letter_code
_entity_poly.pdbx_strand_id
1 'polypeptide(L)'
;MTNMMHDKGLSSQIGWQNRDASGNVLSTRQRMTMHRLRTWDERFRTRNSKERNLKQALGEIDRMSSSLGLPEPIRETASVIYRRALASDLLPGRSIEAIATAALHAAARQAGIPRTVDEVAAVSRVDEMEFKRAYRYIVRELHLEIAPPDPEQYVSRFASELSLSEETEIRARELLRIAEENELQSGKSPVGLAAAALYAAALLTDEKLTQDDVSVVADVSSVTIRNHYRELLEADSKSPSMDNERLQRY
;
A
#
# COMPACT_ATOMS: atom_id res chain seq x y z
N MET A 1 -23.57 -6.82 -4.15
CA MET A 1 -22.63 -7.20 -5.23
C MET A 1 -21.26 -6.66 -4.86
N THR A 2 -20.20 -7.47 -4.95
CA THR A 2 -18.83 -7.07 -4.56
C THR A 2 -17.96 -6.83 -5.80
N ASN A 3 -16.98 -5.93 -5.74
CA ASN A 3 -16.00 -5.79 -6.83
C ASN A 3 -14.83 -6.78 -6.73
N MET A 4 -14.70 -7.49 -5.60
CA MET A 4 -13.58 -8.37 -5.28
C MET A 4 -13.69 -9.78 -5.87
N MET A 5 -14.85 -10.16 -6.42
CA MET A 5 -15.03 -11.43 -7.14
C MET A 5 -15.29 -11.17 -8.62
N HIS A 6 -14.73 -12.00 -9.52
CA HIS A 6 -14.78 -11.77 -10.97
C HIS A 6 -16.20 -11.56 -11.50
N ASP A 7 -17.16 -12.30 -10.96
CA ASP A 7 -18.59 -12.31 -11.27
C ASP A 7 -19.45 -11.42 -10.36
N LYS A 8 -18.82 -10.58 -9.55
CA LYS A 8 -19.43 -9.70 -8.55
C LYS A 8 -20.16 -10.40 -7.40
N GLY A 9 -19.86 -11.67 -7.16
CA GLY A 9 -20.48 -12.48 -6.12
C GLY A 9 -21.90 -12.96 -6.47
N LEU A 10 -22.20 -13.08 -7.77
CA LEU A 10 -23.52 -13.51 -8.25
C LEU A 10 -23.63 -15.04 -8.36
N SER A 11 -22.51 -15.75 -8.44
CA SER A 11 -22.49 -17.22 -8.43
C SER A 11 -22.53 -17.78 -7.02
N SER A 12 -23.28 -18.88 -6.88
CA SER A 12 -23.24 -19.72 -5.69
C SER A 12 -21.87 -20.39 -5.55
N GLN A 13 -21.43 -20.63 -4.32
CA GLN A 13 -20.22 -21.41 -4.03
C GLN A 13 -20.58 -22.64 -3.22
N ILE A 14 -20.15 -23.81 -3.70
CA ILE A 14 -20.27 -25.03 -2.92
C ILE A 14 -19.15 -25.04 -1.87
N GLY A 15 -19.51 -24.81 -0.61
CA GLY A 15 -18.58 -24.76 0.51
C GLY A 15 -17.66 -25.99 0.60
N TRP A 16 -16.43 -25.77 1.07
CA TRP A 16 -15.41 -26.83 1.21
C TRP A 16 -15.72 -27.79 2.35
N GLN A 17 -16.55 -27.36 3.33
CA GLN A 17 -16.90 -28.21 4.45
C GLN A 17 -17.64 -29.45 3.96
N ASN A 18 -17.17 -30.64 4.35
CA ASN A 18 -17.84 -31.90 4.06
C ASN A 18 -18.96 -32.16 5.08
N ARG A 19 -19.81 -31.15 5.27
CA ARG A 19 -20.96 -31.18 6.18
C ARG A 19 -22.22 -30.74 5.43
N ASP A 20 -23.37 -31.26 5.84
CA ASP A 20 -24.67 -30.81 5.34
C ASP A 20 -25.14 -29.53 6.05
N ALA A 21 -26.30 -29.00 5.63
CA ALA A 21 -26.90 -27.79 6.22
C ALA A 21 -27.25 -27.95 7.71
N SER A 22 -27.44 -29.18 8.17
CA SER A 22 -27.71 -29.52 9.58
C SER A 22 -26.42 -29.76 10.38
N GLY A 23 -25.24 -29.61 9.77
CA GLY A 23 -23.94 -29.79 10.40
C GLY A 23 -23.42 -31.22 10.45
N ASN A 24 -24.14 -32.21 9.90
CA ASN A 24 -23.72 -33.61 9.92
C ASN A 24 -22.61 -33.86 8.91
N VAL A 25 -21.68 -34.78 9.24
CA VAL A 25 -20.60 -35.15 8.33
C VAL A 25 -21.14 -35.95 7.15
N LEU A 26 -20.79 -35.55 5.93
CA LEU A 26 -21.18 -36.25 4.72
C LEU A 26 -20.58 -37.67 4.70
N SER A 27 -21.36 -38.65 4.23
CA SER A 27 -20.86 -40.00 3.94
C SER A 27 -19.80 -40.00 2.82
N THR A 28 -19.01 -41.06 2.73
CA THR A 28 -17.97 -41.22 1.69
C THR A 28 -18.51 -41.03 0.28
N ARG A 29 -19.69 -41.60 -0.03
CA ARG A 29 -20.36 -41.45 -1.32
C ARG A 29 -20.80 -40.00 -1.58
N GLN A 30 -21.39 -39.34 -0.57
CA GLN A 30 -21.79 -37.93 -0.68
C GLN A 30 -20.58 -37.00 -0.85
N ARG A 31 -19.46 -37.27 -0.16
CA ARG A 31 -18.21 -36.52 -0.35
C ARG A 31 -17.68 -36.62 -1.77
N MET A 32 -17.71 -37.82 -2.38
CA MET A 32 -17.31 -37.99 -3.78
C MET A 32 -18.23 -37.20 -4.73
N THR A 33 -19.54 -37.22 -4.49
CA THR A 33 -20.50 -36.41 -5.26
C THR A 33 -20.21 -34.91 -5.09
N MET A 34 -20.04 -34.43 -3.86
CA MET A 34 -19.73 -33.02 -3.57
C MET A 34 -18.40 -32.59 -4.17
N HIS A 35 -17.38 -33.45 -4.17
CA HIS A 35 -16.10 -33.18 -4.82
C HIS A 35 -16.29 -32.97 -6.33
N ARG A 36 -17.06 -33.84 -7.00
CA ARG A 36 -17.37 -33.67 -8.43
C ARG A 36 -18.17 -32.39 -8.67
N LEU A 37 -19.16 -32.09 -7.83
CA LEU A 37 -19.96 -30.87 -7.94
C LEU A 37 -19.10 -29.61 -7.76
N ARG A 38 -18.20 -29.56 -6.76
CA ARG A 38 -17.24 -28.45 -6.57
C ARG A 38 -16.33 -28.28 -7.79
N THR A 39 -15.86 -29.39 -8.35
CA THR A 39 -15.02 -29.37 -9.56
C THR A 39 -15.79 -28.78 -10.75
N TRP A 40 -17.06 -29.15 -10.92
CA TRP A 40 -17.91 -28.62 -11.99
C TRP A 40 -18.30 -27.16 -11.76
N ASP A 41 -18.69 -26.80 -10.53
CA ASP A 41 -19.01 -25.44 -10.11
C ASP A 41 -17.84 -24.49 -10.44
N GLU A 42 -16.64 -24.86 -10.00
CA GLU A 42 -15.41 -24.09 -10.25
C GLU A 42 -15.12 -23.91 -11.75
N ARG A 43 -15.33 -24.97 -12.56
CA ARG A 43 -15.17 -24.90 -14.03
C ARG A 43 -16.22 -24.00 -14.68
N PHE A 44 -17.48 -24.08 -14.25
CA PHE A 44 -18.56 -23.27 -14.81
C PHE A 44 -18.45 -21.79 -14.45
N ARG A 45 -17.77 -21.44 -13.36
CA ARG A 45 -17.55 -20.06 -12.92
C ARG A 45 -16.57 -19.28 -13.81
N THR A 46 -15.79 -19.92 -14.68
CA THR A 46 -14.80 -19.23 -15.53
C THR A 46 -14.97 -19.56 -17.01
N ARG A 47 -16.03 -19.02 -17.62
CA ARG A 47 -16.47 -19.40 -18.97
C ARG A 47 -15.59 -18.81 -20.07
N ASN A 48 -15.02 -17.63 -19.85
CA ASN A 48 -14.19 -16.94 -20.85
C ASN A 48 -12.79 -16.58 -20.32
N SER A 49 -11.88 -16.24 -21.24
CA SER A 49 -10.49 -15.89 -20.90
C SER A 49 -10.38 -14.65 -20.03
N LYS A 50 -11.28 -13.66 -20.21
CA LYS A 50 -11.34 -12.43 -19.41
C LYS A 50 -11.72 -12.71 -17.95
N GLU A 51 -12.64 -13.64 -17.70
CA GLU A 51 -13.04 -14.06 -16.35
C GLU A 51 -11.92 -14.80 -15.62
N ARG A 52 -11.20 -15.69 -16.32
CA ARG A 52 -10.03 -16.38 -15.74
C ARG A 52 -8.94 -15.39 -15.36
N ASN A 53 -8.63 -14.47 -16.27
CA ASN A 53 -7.70 -13.38 -16.05
C ASN A 53 -8.10 -12.53 -14.83
N LEU A 54 -9.36 -12.08 -14.79
CA LEU A 54 -9.86 -11.27 -13.70
C LEU A 54 -9.82 -12.02 -12.37
N LYS A 55 -10.16 -13.31 -12.35
CA LYS A 55 -10.07 -14.15 -11.15
C LYS A 55 -8.62 -14.24 -10.64
N GLN A 56 -7.66 -14.44 -11.53
CA GLN A 56 -6.23 -14.48 -11.17
C GLN A 56 -5.77 -13.13 -10.61
N ALA A 57 -6.11 -12.03 -11.27
CA ALA A 57 -5.75 -10.69 -10.83
C ALA A 57 -6.36 -10.32 -9.48
N LEU A 58 -7.64 -10.61 -9.26
CA LEU A 58 -8.31 -10.31 -7.99
C LEU A 58 -7.73 -11.15 -6.84
N GLY A 59 -7.30 -12.38 -7.11
CA GLY A 59 -6.54 -13.19 -6.15
C GLY A 59 -5.16 -12.62 -5.84
N GLU A 60 -4.47 -12.06 -6.82
CA GLU A 60 -3.17 -11.41 -6.61
C GLU A 60 -3.30 -10.11 -5.81
N ILE A 61 -4.30 -9.27 -6.13
CA ILE A 61 -4.64 -8.07 -5.37
C ILE A 61 -4.94 -8.42 -3.92
N ASP A 62 -5.72 -9.47 -3.67
CA ASP A 62 -6.04 -9.96 -2.32
C ASP A 62 -4.79 -10.36 -1.53
N ARG A 63 -3.95 -11.18 -2.15
CA ARG A 63 -2.71 -11.68 -1.56
C ARG A 63 -1.79 -10.52 -1.17
N MET A 64 -1.55 -9.60 -2.11
CA MET A 64 -0.69 -8.44 -1.86
C MET A 64 -1.29 -7.46 -0.85
N SER A 65 -2.59 -7.18 -0.93
CA SER A 65 -3.28 -6.31 0.04
C SER A 65 -3.16 -6.84 1.45
N SER A 66 -3.31 -8.16 1.62
CA SER A 66 -3.14 -8.83 2.91
C SER A 66 -1.70 -8.74 3.40
N SER A 67 -0.71 -8.99 2.54
CA SER A 67 0.71 -8.89 2.90
C SER A 67 1.15 -7.46 3.27
N LEU A 68 0.57 -6.44 2.65
CA LEU A 68 0.88 -5.02 2.91
C LEU A 68 0.03 -4.39 4.03
N GLY A 69 -0.87 -5.16 4.63
CA GLY A 69 -1.81 -4.69 5.66
C GLY A 69 -2.76 -3.59 5.16
N LEU A 70 -3.13 -3.62 3.87
CA LEU A 70 -4.01 -2.60 3.28
C LEU A 70 -5.48 -2.92 3.59
N PRO A 71 -6.29 -1.92 4.00
CA PRO A 71 -7.68 -2.12 4.35
C PRO A 71 -8.56 -2.45 3.13
N GLU A 72 -9.69 -3.11 3.38
CA GLU A 72 -10.63 -3.60 2.35
C GLU A 72 -11.05 -2.55 1.31
N PRO A 73 -11.33 -1.27 1.65
CA PRO A 73 -11.69 -0.27 0.65
C PRO A 73 -10.61 -0.02 -0.43
N ILE A 74 -9.33 -0.18 -0.08
CA ILE A 74 -8.22 -0.05 -1.04
C ILE A 74 -8.23 -1.24 -2.00
N ARG A 75 -8.47 -2.45 -1.48
CA ARG A 75 -8.62 -3.67 -2.29
C ARG A 75 -9.78 -3.56 -3.28
N GLU A 76 -10.92 -3.01 -2.83
CA GLU A 76 -12.07 -2.77 -3.70
C GLU A 76 -11.74 -1.76 -4.81
N THR A 77 -11.08 -0.66 -4.45
CA THR A 77 -10.65 0.37 -5.41
C THR A 77 -9.67 -0.20 -6.43
N ALA A 78 -8.68 -0.99 -6.00
CA ALA A 78 -7.76 -1.70 -6.88
C ALA A 78 -8.49 -2.64 -7.84
N SER A 79 -9.52 -3.36 -7.35
CA SER A 79 -10.36 -4.23 -8.17
C SER A 79 -11.11 -3.45 -9.25
N VAL A 80 -11.58 -2.23 -8.94
CA VAL A 80 -12.23 -1.34 -9.92
C VAL A 80 -11.23 -0.84 -10.96
N ILE A 81 -10.04 -0.40 -10.53
CA ILE A 81 -8.96 0.04 -11.45
C ILE A 81 -8.59 -1.09 -12.40
N TYR A 82 -8.41 -2.31 -11.91
CA TYR A 82 -8.09 -3.48 -12.74
C TYR A 82 -9.19 -3.77 -13.78
N ARG A 83 -10.46 -3.72 -13.37
CA ARG A 83 -11.59 -3.90 -14.30
C ARG A 83 -11.61 -2.83 -15.39
N ARG A 84 -11.30 -1.57 -15.05
CA ARG A 84 -11.18 -0.48 -16.03
C ARG A 84 -10.03 -0.75 -17.02
N ALA A 85 -8.89 -1.24 -16.55
CA ALA A 85 -7.77 -1.64 -17.40
C ALA A 85 -8.16 -2.79 -18.36
N LEU A 86 -8.88 -3.80 -17.86
CA LEU A 86 -9.38 -4.93 -18.66
C LEU A 86 -10.43 -4.50 -19.69
N ALA A 87 -11.32 -3.59 -19.33
CA ALA A 87 -12.34 -3.05 -20.23
C ALA A 87 -11.73 -2.19 -21.34
N SER A 88 -10.63 -1.50 -21.05
CA SER A 88 -9.90 -0.62 -21.98
C SER A 88 -8.78 -1.36 -22.75
N ASP A 89 -8.74 -2.69 -22.68
CA ASP A 89 -7.77 -3.56 -23.37
C ASP A 89 -6.30 -3.20 -23.11
N LEU A 90 -5.96 -2.85 -21.86
CA LEU A 90 -4.61 -2.41 -21.48
C LEU A 90 -3.62 -3.54 -21.13
N LEU A 91 -4.10 -4.78 -21.13
CA LEU A 91 -3.34 -5.97 -20.71
C LEU A 91 -2.43 -6.59 -21.77
N PRO A 92 -2.71 -6.54 -23.10
CA PRO A 92 -1.86 -7.19 -24.09
C PRO A 92 -0.38 -6.78 -23.96
N GLY A 93 0.51 -7.78 -23.95
CA GLY A 93 1.95 -7.60 -23.80
C GLY A 93 2.44 -7.34 -22.37
N ARG A 94 1.57 -7.47 -21.36
CA ARG A 94 1.89 -7.27 -19.93
C ARG A 94 1.40 -8.45 -19.11
N SER A 95 2.10 -8.77 -18.02
CA SER A 95 1.63 -9.80 -17.09
C SER A 95 0.38 -9.35 -16.34
N ILE A 96 -0.43 -10.33 -15.94
CA ILE A 96 -1.66 -10.11 -15.15
C ILE A 96 -1.28 -9.53 -13.80
N GLU A 97 -0.23 -10.09 -13.21
CA GLU A 97 0.39 -9.71 -11.96
C GLU A 97 0.87 -8.27 -12.02
N ALA A 98 1.60 -7.83 -13.06
CA ALA A 98 2.09 -6.45 -13.11
C ALA A 98 0.96 -5.41 -13.13
N ILE A 99 -0.13 -5.67 -13.86
CA ILE A 99 -1.30 -4.77 -13.87
C ILE A 99 -2.03 -4.81 -12.52
N ALA A 100 -2.12 -5.98 -11.88
CA ALA A 100 -2.72 -6.14 -10.55
C ALA A 100 -1.93 -5.37 -9.47
N THR A 101 -0.61 -5.57 -9.43
CA THR A 101 0.33 -4.85 -8.55
C THR A 101 0.26 -3.34 -8.78
N ALA A 102 0.25 -2.90 -10.04
CA ALA A 102 0.09 -1.50 -10.41
C ALA A 102 -1.25 -0.91 -9.94
N ALA A 103 -2.36 -1.63 -10.12
CA ALA A 103 -3.68 -1.18 -9.70
C ALA A 103 -3.78 -1.06 -8.18
N LEU A 104 -3.20 -2.00 -7.44
CA LEU A 104 -3.15 -1.94 -5.97
C LEU A 104 -2.32 -0.76 -5.48
N HIS A 105 -1.13 -0.56 -6.05
CA HIS A 105 -0.28 0.59 -5.70
C HIS A 105 -0.97 1.92 -6.02
N ALA A 106 -1.64 2.02 -7.18
CA ALA A 106 -2.42 3.20 -7.53
C ALA A 106 -3.55 3.47 -6.53
N ALA A 107 -4.33 2.45 -6.17
CA ALA A 107 -5.41 2.58 -5.20
C ALA A 107 -4.90 3.04 -3.82
N ALA A 108 -3.79 2.46 -3.35
CA ALA A 108 -3.18 2.84 -2.08
C ALA A 108 -2.73 4.31 -2.07
N ARG A 109 -2.13 4.78 -3.18
CA ARG A 109 -1.76 6.19 -3.34
C ARG A 109 -2.97 7.13 -3.41
N GLN A 110 -4.05 6.75 -4.09
CA GLN A 110 -5.28 7.54 -4.14
C GLN A 110 -5.95 7.66 -2.77
N ALA A 111 -5.83 6.63 -1.93
CA ALA A 111 -6.37 6.62 -0.58
C ALA A 111 -5.51 7.35 0.46
N GLY A 112 -4.35 7.90 0.08
CA GLY A 112 -3.42 8.57 1.00
C GLY A 112 -2.71 7.62 1.97
N ILE A 113 -2.70 6.32 1.68
CA ILE A 113 -1.99 5.28 2.47
C ILE A 113 -0.95 4.63 1.53
N PRO A 114 0.05 5.38 1.06
CA PRO A 114 1.02 4.86 0.11
C PRO A 114 1.87 3.76 0.76
N ARG A 115 2.32 2.86 -0.11
CA ARG A 115 3.43 1.96 0.16
C ARG A 115 4.60 2.36 -0.73
N THR A 116 5.82 2.22 -0.24
CA THR A 116 7.01 2.48 -1.05
C THR A 116 7.05 1.49 -2.22
N VAL A 117 7.83 1.82 -3.24
CA VAL A 117 8.03 0.91 -4.36
C VAL A 117 8.62 -0.41 -3.86
N ASP A 118 9.59 -0.33 -2.96
CA ASP A 118 10.34 -1.49 -2.49
C ASP A 118 9.46 -2.42 -1.64
N GLU A 119 8.56 -1.87 -0.82
CA GLU A 119 7.54 -2.65 -0.10
C GLU A 119 6.62 -3.42 -1.04
N VAL A 120 6.17 -2.75 -2.10
CA VAL A 120 5.31 -3.38 -3.11
C VAL A 120 6.08 -4.45 -3.87
N ALA A 121 7.34 -4.18 -4.23
CA ALA A 121 8.22 -5.11 -4.93
C ALA A 121 8.52 -6.35 -4.09
N ALA A 122 8.74 -6.20 -2.77
CA ALA A 122 9.04 -7.30 -1.86
C ALA A 122 7.92 -8.36 -1.78
N VAL A 123 6.65 -7.96 -1.97
CA VAL A 123 5.51 -8.88 -1.96
C VAL A 123 5.00 -9.23 -3.36
N SER A 124 5.52 -8.58 -4.40
CA SER A 124 5.16 -8.75 -5.81
C SER A 124 5.76 -10.04 -6.38
N ARG A 125 5.09 -10.63 -7.38
CA ARG A 125 5.64 -11.72 -8.19
C ARG A 125 6.32 -11.24 -9.47
N VAL A 126 6.27 -9.93 -9.74
CA VAL A 126 6.88 -9.30 -10.91
C VAL A 126 8.05 -8.43 -10.49
N ASP A 127 9.01 -8.31 -11.39
CA ASP A 127 10.17 -7.45 -11.20
C ASP A 127 9.74 -5.98 -11.01
N GLU A 128 10.47 -5.27 -10.17
CA GLU A 128 10.21 -3.87 -9.83
C GLU A 128 10.12 -2.97 -11.08
N MET A 129 11.00 -3.20 -12.07
CA MET A 129 11.00 -2.46 -13.33
C MET A 129 9.73 -2.73 -14.17
N GLU A 130 9.24 -3.96 -14.18
CA GLU A 130 7.99 -4.32 -14.87
C GLU A 130 6.81 -3.64 -14.20
N PHE A 131 6.73 -3.72 -12.86
CA PHE A 131 5.74 -3.03 -12.05
C PHE A 131 5.75 -1.51 -12.29
N LYS A 132 6.91 -0.85 -12.23
CA LYS A 132 7.03 0.61 -12.46
C LYS A 132 6.56 1.01 -13.87
N ARG A 133 6.82 0.18 -14.88
CA ARG A 133 6.34 0.40 -16.25
C ARG A 133 4.83 0.24 -16.34
N ALA A 134 4.29 -0.83 -15.75
CA ALA A 134 2.86 -1.08 -15.70
C ALA A 134 2.11 0.04 -14.96
N TYR A 135 2.64 0.49 -13.81
CA TYR A 135 2.09 1.59 -13.02
C TYR A 135 2.00 2.89 -13.83
N ARG A 136 3.12 3.35 -14.40
CA ARG A 136 3.13 4.56 -15.24
C ARG A 136 2.16 4.45 -16.41
N TYR A 137 2.07 3.27 -17.01
CA TYR A 137 1.17 3.01 -18.12
C TYR A 137 -0.30 3.13 -17.70
N ILE A 138 -0.75 2.39 -16.69
CA ILE A 138 -2.16 2.42 -16.28
C ILE A 138 -2.59 3.77 -15.72
N VAL A 139 -1.71 4.48 -15.00
CA VAL A 139 -2.01 5.82 -14.48
C VAL A 139 -2.29 6.78 -15.62
N ARG A 140 -1.46 6.72 -16.68
CA ARG A 140 -1.64 7.55 -17.87
C ARG A 140 -2.88 7.17 -18.66
N GLU A 141 -3.03 5.90 -19.03
CA GLU A 141 -4.11 5.44 -19.92
C GLU A 141 -5.50 5.50 -19.26
N LEU A 142 -5.59 5.33 -17.94
CA LEU A 142 -6.85 5.44 -17.20
C LEU A 142 -7.09 6.83 -16.62
N HIS A 143 -6.20 7.79 -16.88
CA HIS A 143 -6.24 9.14 -16.32
C HIS A 143 -6.48 9.13 -14.81
N LEU A 144 -5.70 8.31 -14.09
CA LEU A 144 -5.82 8.23 -12.64
C LEU A 144 -5.28 9.52 -12.03
N GLU A 145 -6.11 10.20 -11.26
CA GLU A 145 -5.70 11.35 -10.47
C GLU A 145 -4.88 10.85 -9.28
N ILE A 146 -3.56 10.95 -9.40
CA ILE A 146 -2.61 10.61 -8.35
C ILE A 146 -1.86 11.88 -7.95
N ALA A 147 -2.01 12.29 -6.70
CA ALA A 147 -1.27 13.42 -6.15
C ALA A 147 0.25 13.14 -6.15
N PRO A 148 1.10 14.19 -6.12
CA PRO A 148 2.51 14.03 -5.79
C PRO A 148 2.71 13.26 -4.47
N PRO A 149 3.77 12.46 -4.32
CA PRO A 149 4.01 11.76 -3.06
C PRO A 149 4.34 12.75 -1.95
N ASP A 150 3.62 12.62 -0.84
CA ASP A 150 3.73 13.47 0.35
C ASP A 150 4.48 12.71 1.47
N PRO A 151 5.59 13.25 2.01
CA PRO A 151 6.32 12.64 3.12
C PRO A 151 5.45 12.37 4.36
N GLU A 152 4.47 13.23 4.67
CA GLU A 152 3.64 13.09 5.87
C GLU A 152 2.82 11.80 5.89
N GLN A 153 2.49 11.27 4.70
CA GLN A 153 1.71 10.04 4.55
C GLN A 153 2.46 8.79 5.07
N TYR A 154 3.78 8.86 5.23
CA TYR A 154 4.60 7.76 5.73
C TYR A 154 4.84 7.83 7.25
N VAL A 155 4.72 9.02 7.84
CA VAL A 155 5.14 9.32 9.23
C VAL A 155 4.46 8.41 10.25
N SER A 156 3.13 8.33 10.23
CA SER A 156 2.38 7.58 11.25
C SER A 156 2.73 6.09 11.26
N ARG A 157 2.90 5.50 10.07
CA ARG A 157 3.24 4.08 9.96
C ARG A 157 4.67 3.81 10.42
N PHE A 158 5.63 4.61 9.95
CA PHE A 158 7.02 4.46 10.37
C PHE A 158 7.18 4.69 11.88
N ALA A 159 6.50 5.69 12.45
CA ALA A 159 6.46 5.91 13.90
C ALA A 159 5.91 4.70 14.65
N SER A 160 4.81 4.11 14.16
CA SER A 160 4.23 2.90 14.74
C SER A 160 5.16 1.68 14.68
N GLU A 161 5.84 1.45 13.54
CA GLU A 161 6.80 0.34 13.39
C GLU A 161 8.05 0.54 14.26
N LEU A 162 8.48 1.78 14.45
CA LEU A 162 9.59 2.15 15.33
C LEU A 162 9.19 2.27 16.82
N SER A 163 7.91 2.07 17.14
CA SER A 163 7.35 2.22 18.50
C SER A 163 7.61 3.58 19.14
N LEU A 164 7.58 4.65 18.34
CA LEU A 164 7.81 6.02 18.79
C LEU A 164 6.55 6.61 19.43
N SER A 165 6.75 7.60 20.31
CA SER A 165 5.64 8.30 20.96
C SER A 165 4.85 9.21 20.00
N GLU A 166 3.63 9.54 20.39
CA GLU A 166 2.80 10.53 19.69
C GLU A 166 3.48 11.91 19.65
N GLU A 167 4.23 12.28 20.69
CA GLU A 167 5.00 13.53 20.73
C GLU A 167 6.05 13.57 19.61
N THR A 168 6.79 12.47 19.42
CA THR A 168 7.76 12.32 18.32
C THR A 168 7.07 12.34 16.96
N GLU A 169 5.90 11.71 16.80
CA GLU A 169 5.14 11.76 15.54
C GLU A 169 4.72 13.20 15.20
N ILE A 170 4.15 13.93 16.17
CA ILE A 170 3.72 15.32 16.00
C ILE A 170 4.91 16.19 15.61
N ARG A 171 6.05 16.02 16.30
CA ARG A 171 7.26 16.79 16.02
C ARG A 171 7.81 16.49 14.62
N ALA A 172 7.76 15.24 14.16
CA ALA A 172 8.19 14.88 12.80
C ALA A 172 7.34 15.57 11.73
N ARG A 173 6.01 15.64 11.91
CA ARG A 173 5.11 16.39 11.00
C ARG A 173 5.40 17.89 11.00
N GLU A 174 5.71 18.47 12.16
CA GLU A 174 6.13 19.86 12.25
C GLU A 174 7.41 20.14 11.45
N LEU A 175 8.43 19.29 11.59
CA LEU A 175 9.67 19.40 10.82
C LEU A 175 9.43 19.30 9.31
N LEU A 176 8.52 18.43 8.86
CA LEU A 176 8.16 18.31 7.45
C LEU A 176 7.45 19.56 6.90
N ARG A 177 6.58 20.18 7.69
CA ARG A 177 5.92 21.45 7.34
C ARG A 177 6.92 22.60 7.25
N ILE A 178 7.83 22.72 8.23
CA ILE A 178 8.93 23.69 8.17
C ILE A 178 9.78 23.47 6.91
N ALA A 179 10.05 22.22 6.56
CA ALA A 179 10.80 21.88 5.35
C ALA A 179 10.07 22.26 4.06
N GLU A 180 8.73 22.15 4.03
CA GLU A 180 7.90 22.61 2.92
C GLU A 180 7.97 24.13 2.76
N GLU A 181 7.79 24.87 3.86
CA GLU A 181 7.83 26.34 3.89
C GLU A 181 9.20 26.90 3.44
N ASN A 182 10.27 26.15 3.71
CA ASN A 182 11.64 26.50 3.31
C ASN A 182 12.06 25.88 1.96
N GLU A 183 11.13 25.31 1.19
CA GLU A 183 11.35 24.67 -0.12
C GLU A 183 12.43 23.56 -0.12
N LEU A 184 12.66 22.93 1.03
CA LEU A 184 13.71 21.93 1.21
C LEU A 184 13.34 20.56 0.62
N GLN A 185 12.16 20.39 0.03
CA GLN A 185 11.70 19.10 -0.49
C GLN A 185 12.21 18.80 -1.92
N SER A 186 12.68 19.81 -2.65
CA SER A 186 13.02 19.68 -4.07
C SER A 186 14.13 18.66 -4.33
N GLY A 187 13.87 17.70 -5.23
CA GLY A 187 14.82 16.66 -5.62
C GLY A 187 15.08 15.57 -4.58
N LYS A 188 14.38 15.59 -3.43
CA LYS A 188 14.54 14.59 -2.36
C LYS A 188 13.46 13.52 -2.44
N SER A 189 13.80 12.33 -1.96
CA SER A 189 12.83 11.24 -1.83
C SER A 189 11.85 11.54 -0.69
N PRO A 190 10.52 11.54 -0.92
CA PRO A 190 9.54 11.76 0.14
C PRO A 190 9.65 10.76 1.30
N VAL A 191 9.98 9.50 0.98
CA VAL A 191 10.22 8.44 1.97
C VAL A 191 11.45 8.79 2.83
N GLY A 192 12.53 9.25 2.18
CA GLY A 192 13.76 9.64 2.89
C GLY A 192 13.57 10.88 3.76
N LEU A 193 12.73 11.84 3.35
CA LEU A 193 12.36 12.99 4.16
C LEU A 193 11.54 12.59 5.38
N ALA A 194 10.54 11.72 5.22
CA ALA A 194 9.75 11.22 6.34
C ALA A 194 10.60 10.47 7.37
N ALA A 195 11.50 9.59 6.89
CA ALA A 195 12.47 8.87 7.71
C ALA A 195 13.39 9.84 8.47
N ALA A 196 13.95 10.82 7.78
CA ALA A 196 14.82 11.83 8.39
C ALA A 196 14.09 12.71 9.41
N ALA A 197 12.84 13.08 9.15
CA ALA A 197 12.01 13.85 10.07
C ALA A 197 11.72 13.08 11.35
N LEU A 198 11.42 11.78 11.26
CA LEU A 198 11.25 10.92 12.44
C LEU A 198 12.53 10.78 13.25
N TYR A 199 13.67 10.59 12.58
CA TYR A 199 14.96 10.54 13.25
C TYR A 199 15.30 11.86 13.96
N ALA A 200 15.11 13.00 13.29
CA ALA A 200 15.30 14.32 13.88
C ALA A 200 14.35 14.57 15.06
N ALA A 201 13.07 14.22 14.90
CA ALA A 201 12.08 14.37 15.96
C ALA A 201 12.44 13.55 17.20
N ALA A 202 12.84 12.29 17.03
CA ALA A 202 13.25 11.42 18.13
C ALA A 202 14.46 11.99 18.90
N LEU A 203 15.41 12.63 18.21
CA LEU A 203 16.51 13.33 18.87
C LEU A 203 16.05 14.54 19.69
N LEU A 204 15.04 15.27 19.22
CA LEU A 204 14.49 16.45 19.91
C LEU A 204 13.59 16.09 21.09
N THR A 205 12.99 14.90 21.08
CA THR A 205 12.12 14.37 22.14
C THR A 205 12.81 13.40 23.09
N ASP A 206 14.15 13.26 22.97
CA ASP A 206 15.00 12.36 23.78
C ASP A 206 14.62 10.87 23.69
N GLU A 207 14.10 10.43 22.54
CA GLU A 207 13.86 9.02 22.24
C GLU A 207 15.11 8.33 21.68
N LYS A 208 15.36 7.11 22.16
CA LYS A 208 16.52 6.30 21.73
C LYS A 208 16.23 5.66 20.38
N LEU A 209 16.67 6.31 19.32
CA LEU A 209 16.52 5.85 17.95
C LEU A 209 17.83 6.01 17.18
N THR A 210 18.28 4.99 16.46
CA THR A 210 19.46 5.08 15.59
C THR A 210 19.08 5.32 14.14
N GLN A 211 20.01 5.83 13.34
CA GLN A 211 19.81 5.97 11.88
C GLN A 211 19.63 4.60 11.20
N ASP A 212 20.21 3.55 11.79
CA ASP A 212 20.10 2.18 11.29
C ASP A 212 18.67 1.65 11.46
N ASP A 213 18.08 1.83 12.65
CA ASP A 213 16.69 1.45 12.94
C ASP A 213 15.72 2.07 11.92
N VAL A 214 15.87 3.37 11.67
CA VAL A 214 15.04 4.10 10.71
C VAL A 214 15.31 3.64 9.27
N SER A 215 16.57 3.34 8.92
CA SER A 215 16.92 2.87 7.57
C SER A 215 16.27 1.53 7.23
N VAL A 216 16.16 0.63 8.21
CA VAL A 216 15.52 -0.67 8.04
C VAL A 216 14.02 -0.52 7.79
N VAL A 217 13.33 0.33 8.56
CA VAL A 217 11.88 0.55 8.44
C VAL A 217 11.52 1.29 7.15
N ALA A 218 12.29 2.31 6.78
CA ALA A 218 11.99 3.13 5.62
C ALA A 218 12.55 2.57 4.29
N ASP A 219 13.42 1.55 4.36
CA ASP A 219 14.23 1.04 3.25
C ASP A 219 15.00 2.16 2.52
N VAL A 220 15.66 3.01 3.31
CA VAL A 220 16.42 4.18 2.82
C VAL A 220 17.80 4.17 3.46
N SER A 221 18.85 4.45 2.68
CA SER A 221 20.22 4.45 3.20
C SER A 221 20.39 5.39 4.40
N SER A 222 21.15 4.96 5.42
CA SER A 222 21.43 5.79 6.60
C SER A 222 22.15 7.10 6.23
N VAL A 223 22.86 7.13 5.09
CA VAL A 223 23.50 8.35 4.56
C VAL A 223 22.44 9.36 4.07
N THR A 224 21.39 8.89 3.39
CA THR A 224 20.26 9.73 2.96
C THR A 224 19.56 10.33 4.17
N ILE A 225 19.27 9.50 5.18
CA ILE A 225 18.69 9.94 6.46
C ILE A 225 19.59 11.01 7.10
N ARG A 226 20.90 10.74 7.14
CA ARG A 226 21.90 11.64 7.72
C ARG A 226 21.91 13.04 7.10
N ASN A 227 21.88 13.10 5.78
CA ASN A 227 21.93 14.36 5.07
C ASN A 227 20.63 15.14 5.30
N HIS A 228 19.49 14.48 5.16
CA HIS A 228 18.19 15.13 5.29
C HIS A 228 17.89 15.59 6.72
N TYR A 229 18.21 14.82 7.76
CA TYR A 229 17.86 15.23 9.13
C TYR A 229 18.63 16.48 9.55
N ARG A 230 19.90 16.64 9.10
CA ARG A 230 20.70 17.83 9.38
C ARG A 230 20.08 19.07 8.76
N GLU A 231 19.67 18.98 7.50
CA GLU A 231 18.98 20.07 6.82
C GLU A 231 17.65 20.43 7.51
N LEU A 232 16.90 19.43 7.99
CA LEU A 232 15.67 19.65 8.76
C LEU A 232 15.94 20.39 10.08
N LEU A 233 16.95 19.98 10.85
CA LEU A 233 17.31 20.66 12.10
C LEU A 233 17.85 22.07 11.86
N GLU A 234 18.61 22.28 10.78
CA GLU A 234 19.06 23.61 10.38
C GLU A 234 17.88 24.53 10.03
N ALA A 235 16.86 24.01 9.34
CA ALA A 235 15.66 24.76 9.02
C ALA A 235 14.84 25.09 10.28
N ASP A 236 14.66 24.11 11.16
CA ASP A 236 13.97 24.24 12.43
C ASP A 236 14.61 25.31 13.33
N SER A 237 15.94 25.33 13.43
CA SER A 237 16.66 26.34 14.23
C SER A 237 16.56 27.77 13.68
N LYS A 238 16.27 27.92 12.38
CA LYS A 238 16.07 29.23 11.72
C LYS A 238 14.62 29.66 11.72
N SER A 239 13.69 28.72 11.92
CA SER A 239 12.30 29.04 12.11
C SER A 239 12.17 29.80 13.42
N PRO A 240 11.47 30.95 13.46
CA PRO A 240 11.23 31.66 14.71
C PRO A 240 10.47 30.70 15.62
N SER A 241 11.14 30.17 16.63
CA SER A 241 10.54 29.18 17.51
C SER A 241 9.25 29.75 18.09
N MET A 242 8.25 28.90 18.15
CA MET A 242 7.00 29.04 18.91
C MET A 242 7.25 29.20 20.43
N ASP A 243 8.43 29.66 20.86
CA ASP A 243 8.77 29.98 22.24
C ASP A 243 8.07 31.26 22.71
N ASN A 244 7.70 32.17 21.80
CA ASN A 244 7.03 33.41 22.19
C ASN A 244 5.54 33.26 22.55
N GLU A 245 4.85 32.21 22.10
CA GLU A 245 3.43 32.00 22.45
C GLU A 245 3.23 31.12 23.69
N ARG A 246 4.22 30.30 24.08
CA ARG A 246 4.16 29.49 25.30
C ARG A 246 4.61 30.27 26.55
N LEU A 247 5.45 31.30 26.39
CA LEU A 247 5.90 32.18 27.48
C LEU A 247 4.91 33.31 27.85
N GLN A 248 3.77 33.43 27.16
CA GLN A 248 2.72 34.41 27.51
C GLN A 248 1.50 33.79 28.22
N ARG A 249 1.53 32.49 28.55
CA ARG A 249 0.45 31.80 29.29
C ARG A 249 0.80 31.42 30.74
N TYR A 250 1.87 31.96 31.29
CA TYR A 250 2.18 31.95 32.72
C TYR A 250 2.77 33.30 33.13
#